data_AF-A0A6A8Q714-F1
#
_entry.id   AF-A0A6A8Q714-F1
#
_cell.length_a   1.000
_cell.length_b   1.000
_cell.length_c   1.000
_cell.angle_alpha   90.00
_cell.angle_beta   90.00
_cell.angle_gamma   90.00
#
_symmetry.space_group_name_H-M   'P 1'
#
loop_
_entity.id
_entity.type
_entity.pdbx_description
1 polymer ?
#
loop_
_entity_poly.entity_id
_entity_poly.type
_entity_poly.pdbx_seq_one_letter_code
_entity_poly.pdbx_strand_id
1 'polypeptide(L)'
;MNVQNLTEEEIRDYIKGAKKTNPKSDPVRMVFVPNKINEDNFGELCSTYKAVGEHEFDSIIVIESYAGHLNKKLAMPSNKTFETRFGEVTVNDFLRNEFCDEEDDFFIYDEGFSKEMSLFTQLPVLQAWFKEFEVLSLQIGDYDPAIVRELAFTLDELMMNRNSLLVFCCDVPADKPGELEKLRELVVNRNDSGLLNYLNSSDKQVKGARAFMTGVLVSRSWNLDICLLDQLKKASNICGYGKLTQPMMA
;
A
#
# COMPACT_ATOMS: atom_id res chain seq x y z
N MET A 1 13.41 -19.48 3.84
CA MET A 1 14.05 -18.17 4.00
C MET A 1 13.23 -17.29 4.94
N ASN A 2 13.60 -17.22 6.21
CA ASN A 2 12.86 -16.42 7.18
C ASN A 2 13.14 -14.92 6.95
N VAL A 3 12.22 -14.23 6.29
CA VAL A 3 12.35 -12.80 5.93
C VAL A 3 12.60 -11.92 7.15
N GLN A 4 12.06 -12.30 8.31
CA GLN A 4 12.20 -11.54 9.56
C GLN A 4 13.65 -11.53 10.09
N ASN A 5 14.49 -12.44 9.60
CA ASN A 5 15.89 -12.57 10.03
C ASN A 5 16.90 -11.98 9.03
N LEU A 6 16.46 -11.57 7.83
CA LEU A 6 17.38 -11.06 6.79
C LEU A 6 18.01 -9.74 7.24
N THR A 7 19.28 -9.48 6.99
CA THR A 7 19.87 -8.16 7.27
C THR A 7 19.30 -7.08 6.33
N GLU A 8 19.56 -5.81 6.66
CA GLU A 8 19.20 -4.70 5.78
C GLU A 8 19.85 -4.86 4.38
N GLU A 9 21.12 -5.25 4.36
CA GLU A 9 21.89 -5.50 3.13
C GLU A 9 21.32 -6.68 2.33
N GLU A 10 20.96 -7.79 2.99
CA GLU A 10 20.35 -8.93 2.31
C GLU A 10 19.02 -8.56 1.66
N ILE A 11 18.14 -7.82 2.35
CA ILE A 11 16.88 -7.34 1.76
C ILE A 11 17.16 -6.46 0.54
N ARG A 12 18.10 -5.51 0.66
CA ARG A 12 18.50 -4.62 -0.43
C ARG A 12 18.99 -5.41 -1.64
N ASP A 13 19.79 -6.45 -1.43
CA ASP A 13 20.30 -7.31 -2.49
C ASP A 13 19.21 -8.15 -3.15
N TYR A 14 18.24 -8.66 -2.38
CA TYR A 14 17.05 -9.31 -2.96
C TYR A 14 16.24 -8.37 -3.85
N ILE A 15 16.04 -7.11 -3.43
CA ILE A 15 15.34 -6.11 -4.25
C ILE A 15 16.16 -5.80 -5.51
N LYS A 16 17.48 -5.57 -5.40
CA LYS A 16 18.35 -5.36 -6.57
C LYS A 16 18.34 -6.54 -7.53
N GLY A 17 18.31 -7.77 -7.00
CA GLY A 17 18.30 -9.01 -7.78
C GLY A 17 16.94 -9.37 -8.40
N ALA A 18 15.85 -8.75 -7.95
CA ALA A 18 14.50 -9.10 -8.39
C ALA A 18 14.26 -8.84 -9.89
N LYS A 19 13.20 -9.39 -10.46
CA LYS A 19 12.88 -9.17 -11.87
C LYS A 19 12.41 -7.72 -12.05
N LYS A 20 12.99 -7.00 -13.01
CA LYS A 20 12.54 -5.63 -13.34
C LYS A 20 11.20 -5.71 -14.05
N THR A 21 10.17 -5.08 -13.48
CA THR A 21 8.80 -5.13 -13.99
C THR A 21 8.33 -3.81 -14.60
N ASN A 22 8.92 -2.68 -14.22
CA ASN A 22 8.69 -1.38 -14.84
C ASN A 22 9.75 -1.10 -15.93
N PRO A 23 9.38 -1.10 -17.23
CA PRO A 23 10.32 -0.87 -18.32
C PRO A 23 10.69 0.61 -18.53
N LYS A 24 9.90 1.55 -17.99
CA LYS A 24 10.11 2.99 -18.12
C LYS A 24 10.74 3.60 -16.87
N SER A 25 11.32 4.78 -17.01
CA SER A 25 11.85 5.60 -15.90
C SER A 25 10.78 6.46 -15.22
N ASP A 26 9.50 6.12 -15.39
CA ASP A 26 8.41 6.87 -14.77
C ASP A 26 8.39 6.56 -13.26
N PRO A 27 8.38 7.58 -12.39
CA PRO A 27 8.45 7.38 -10.95
C PRO A 27 7.17 6.70 -10.47
N VAL A 28 7.31 5.52 -9.85
CA VAL A 28 6.20 4.84 -9.18
C VAL A 28 6.02 5.46 -7.80
N ARG A 29 4.84 6.01 -7.55
CA ARG A 29 4.48 6.67 -6.27
C ARG A 29 3.39 5.94 -5.50
N MET A 30 3.02 4.75 -5.94
CA MET A 30 1.97 3.92 -5.36
C MET A 30 2.30 2.45 -5.52
N VAL A 31 2.23 1.70 -4.42
CA VAL A 31 2.40 0.24 -4.39
C VAL A 31 1.28 -0.44 -3.61
N PHE A 32 0.97 -1.67 -4.01
CA PHE A 32 0.05 -2.59 -3.35
C PHE A 32 0.86 -3.78 -2.85
N VAL A 33 0.85 -4.02 -1.55
CA VAL A 33 1.74 -5.00 -0.90
C VAL A 33 0.96 -5.83 0.13
N PRO A 34 1.38 -7.06 0.44
CA PRO A 34 0.70 -7.91 1.43
C PRO A 34 0.71 -7.28 2.83
N ASN A 35 -0.30 -7.62 3.64
CA ASN A 35 -0.38 -7.19 5.04
C ASN A 35 0.76 -7.80 5.87
N LYS A 36 1.13 -9.06 5.58
CA LYS A 36 2.21 -9.77 6.24
C LYS A 36 3.22 -10.28 5.22
N ILE A 37 4.49 -10.01 5.47
CA ILE A 37 5.59 -10.44 4.61
C ILE A 37 6.12 -11.79 5.10
N ASN A 38 6.20 -12.76 4.19
CA ASN A 38 6.70 -14.10 4.44
C ASN A 38 7.49 -14.61 3.22
N GLU A 39 8.03 -15.82 3.32
CA GLU A 39 8.90 -16.38 2.27
C GLU A 39 8.17 -16.53 0.92
N ASP A 40 6.86 -16.77 0.94
CA ASP A 40 6.08 -17.04 -0.25
C ASP A 40 5.82 -15.75 -1.05
N ASN A 41 5.60 -14.61 -0.39
CA ASN A 41 5.31 -13.34 -1.07
C ASN A 41 6.50 -12.39 -1.23
N PHE A 42 7.62 -12.65 -0.54
CA PHE A 42 8.77 -11.74 -0.54
C PHE A 42 9.38 -11.47 -1.92
N GLY A 43 9.36 -12.45 -2.82
CA GLY A 43 9.90 -12.27 -4.17
C GLY A 43 9.09 -11.27 -5.02
N GLU A 44 7.76 -11.26 -4.87
CA GLU A 44 6.91 -10.28 -5.55
C GLU A 44 7.01 -8.89 -4.92
N LEU A 45 7.14 -8.85 -3.60
CA LEU A 45 7.42 -7.61 -2.87
C LEU A 45 8.72 -6.97 -3.38
N CYS A 46 9.80 -7.76 -3.50
CA CYS A 46 11.07 -7.28 -4.04
C CYS A 46 10.94 -6.78 -5.48
N SER A 47 10.17 -7.49 -6.31
CA SER A 47 9.92 -7.07 -7.71
C SER A 47 9.10 -5.76 -7.78
N THR A 48 8.25 -5.51 -6.78
CA THR A 48 7.45 -4.28 -6.64
C THR A 48 8.32 -3.11 -6.23
N TYR A 49 9.14 -3.22 -5.17
CA TYR A 49 10.05 -2.15 -4.78
C TYR A 49 11.15 -1.89 -5.83
N LYS A 50 11.59 -2.93 -6.57
CA LYS A 50 12.47 -2.73 -7.73
C LYS A 50 11.79 -1.91 -8.84
N ALA A 51 10.47 -2.02 -9.00
CA ALA A 51 9.69 -1.21 -9.94
C ALA A 51 9.63 0.26 -9.50
N VAL A 52 9.62 0.50 -8.18
CA VAL A 52 9.78 1.83 -7.59
C VAL A 52 11.14 2.44 -7.90
N GLY A 53 12.18 1.61 -7.95
CA GLY A 53 13.53 2.09 -8.20
C GLY A 53 14.11 2.82 -7.00
N GLU A 54 15.25 3.49 -7.21
CA GLU A 54 16.00 4.18 -6.14
C GLU A 54 15.56 5.65 -5.97
N HIS A 55 14.29 5.95 -6.26
CA HIS A 55 13.73 7.27 -5.99
C HIS A 55 13.70 7.52 -4.48
N GLU A 56 14.20 8.67 -4.05
CA GLU A 56 14.12 9.11 -2.66
C GLU A 56 12.74 9.74 -2.42
N PHE A 57 12.12 9.44 -1.28
CA PHE A 57 10.82 9.97 -0.87
C PHE A 57 10.98 10.70 0.45
N ASP A 58 10.38 11.88 0.57
CA ASP A 58 10.37 12.62 1.84
C ASP A 58 9.43 11.93 2.83
N SER A 59 8.36 11.30 2.32
CA SER A 59 7.35 10.65 3.15
C SER A 59 6.82 9.35 2.54
N ILE A 60 6.63 8.35 3.39
CA ILE A 60 5.99 7.09 3.02
C ILE A 60 4.72 6.92 3.85
N ILE A 61 3.58 6.76 3.17
CA ILE A 61 2.28 6.63 3.83
C ILE A 61 1.86 5.17 3.72
N VAL A 62 1.80 4.49 4.86
CA VAL A 62 1.39 3.09 4.98
C VAL A 62 -0.08 3.03 5.37
N ILE A 63 -0.90 2.50 4.47
CA ILE A 63 -2.36 2.50 4.56
C ILE A 63 -2.82 1.05 4.70
N GLU A 64 -3.46 0.73 5.82
CA GLU A 64 -3.92 -0.63 6.11
C GLU A 64 -5.38 -0.65 6.55
N SER A 65 -6.07 -1.76 6.29
CA SER A 65 -7.44 -1.95 6.80
C SER A 65 -7.40 -2.62 8.16
N TYR A 66 -8.06 -2.03 9.16
CA TYR A 66 -8.24 -2.69 10.44
C TYR A 66 -9.27 -3.82 10.31
N ALA A 67 -8.91 -5.03 10.78
CA ALA A 67 -9.76 -6.22 10.65
C ALA A 67 -10.95 -6.23 11.63
N GLY A 68 -10.90 -5.41 12.69
CA GLY A 68 -11.99 -5.24 13.64
C GLY A 68 -12.86 -4.02 13.33
N HIS A 69 -13.45 -3.47 14.39
CA HIS A 69 -14.15 -2.18 14.38
C HIS A 69 -13.31 -1.21 15.23
N LEU A 70 -13.04 -0.02 14.69
CA LEU A 70 -12.51 1.09 15.47
C LEU A 70 -13.62 2.11 15.72
N ASN A 71 -13.63 2.78 16.86
CA ASN A 71 -14.56 3.89 17.08
C ASN A 71 -14.21 5.09 16.20
N LYS A 72 -12.93 5.19 15.79
CA LYS A 72 -12.42 6.20 14.88
C LYS A 72 -12.25 5.62 13.47
N LYS A 73 -12.84 6.28 12.48
CA LYS A 73 -12.98 5.74 11.12
C LYS A 73 -11.65 5.68 10.40
N LEU A 74 -10.83 6.74 10.47
CA LEU A 74 -9.49 6.82 9.91
C LEU A 74 -8.50 7.16 11.05
N ALA A 75 -7.91 6.13 11.68
CA ALA A 75 -7.05 6.31 12.84
C ALA A 75 -5.57 6.34 12.45
N MET A 76 -4.83 7.28 13.02
CA MET A 76 -3.38 7.41 12.89
C MET A 76 -2.75 7.29 14.29
N PRO A 77 -1.79 6.37 14.51
CA PRO A 77 -1.15 6.23 15.83
C PRO A 77 -0.50 7.54 16.29
N SER A 78 -0.51 7.81 17.60
CA SER A 78 -0.01 9.04 18.23
C SER A 78 1.52 9.08 18.38
N ASN A 79 2.18 7.92 18.18
CA ASN A 79 3.63 7.75 18.25
C ASN A 79 4.38 8.84 17.46
N LYS A 80 5.55 9.22 17.96
CA LYS A 80 6.49 10.12 17.25
C LYS A 80 7.53 9.37 16.44
N THR A 81 7.82 8.13 16.82
CA THR A 81 8.69 7.21 16.09
C THR A 81 8.12 5.80 16.15
N PHE A 82 8.46 4.98 15.15
CA PHE A 82 8.23 3.54 15.17
C PHE A 82 9.57 2.81 15.23
N GLU A 83 9.73 1.95 16.22
CA GLU A 83 10.92 1.11 16.37
C GLU A 83 10.83 -0.14 15.49
N THR A 84 11.89 -0.39 14.74
CA THR A 84 12.11 -1.62 13.96
C THR A 84 13.42 -2.28 14.38
N ARG A 85 13.69 -3.46 13.82
CA ARG A 85 14.97 -4.15 13.99
C ARG A 85 16.18 -3.46 13.33
N PHE A 86 15.96 -2.42 12.52
CA PHE A 86 17.02 -1.62 11.88
C PHE A 86 17.12 -0.21 12.46
N GLY A 87 16.36 0.11 13.50
CA GLY A 87 16.35 1.41 14.16
C GLY A 87 14.98 2.08 14.12
N GLU A 88 14.95 3.34 14.51
CA GLU A 88 13.73 4.13 14.56
C GLU A 88 13.39 4.76 13.21
N VAL A 89 12.10 4.86 12.91
CA VAL A 89 11.55 5.62 11.78
C VAL A 89 10.68 6.73 12.34
N THR A 90 11.01 7.98 12.00
CA THR A 90 10.28 9.17 12.45
C THR A 90 8.89 9.24 11.82
N VAL A 91 7.88 9.61 12.60
CA VAL A 91 6.54 9.87 12.10
C VAL A 91 6.47 11.27 11.50
N ASN A 92 5.89 11.40 10.30
CA ASN A 92 5.59 12.71 9.72
C ASN A 92 4.42 13.35 10.47
N ASP A 93 4.73 14.06 11.56
CA ASP A 93 3.75 14.72 12.43
C ASP A 93 3.05 15.88 11.71
N PHE A 94 3.76 16.59 10.84
CA PHE A 94 3.17 17.68 10.05
C PHE A 94 2.04 17.15 9.16
N LEU A 95 2.35 16.12 8.37
CA LEU A 95 1.37 15.50 7.49
C LEU A 95 0.22 14.87 8.27
N ARG A 96 0.49 14.24 9.42
CA ARG A 96 -0.55 13.68 10.28
C ARG A 96 -1.57 14.74 10.71
N ASN A 97 -1.11 15.95 11.05
CA ASN A 97 -2.01 17.04 11.44
C ASN A 97 -2.76 17.59 10.21
N GLU A 98 -2.13 17.70 9.04
CA GLU A 98 -2.83 18.12 7.81
C GLU A 98 -4.00 17.18 7.45
N PHE A 99 -3.83 15.86 7.63
CA PHE A 99 -4.94 14.92 7.44
C PHE A 99 -6.10 15.19 8.41
N CYS A 100 -5.82 15.55 9.66
CA CYS A 100 -6.84 15.90 10.65
C CYS A 100 -7.51 17.27 10.38
N ASP A 101 -6.80 18.19 9.71
CA ASP A 101 -7.33 19.51 9.35
C ASP A 101 -8.19 19.47 8.09
N GLU A 102 -7.95 18.53 7.17
CA GLU A 102 -8.70 18.42 5.90
C GLU A 102 -10.11 17.85 6.10
N GLU A 103 -10.25 16.81 6.94
CA GLU A 103 -11.52 16.08 7.11
C GLU A 103 -11.72 15.61 8.56
N ASP A 104 -12.96 15.72 9.06
CA ASP A 104 -13.34 15.40 10.45
C ASP A 104 -13.22 13.91 10.81
N ASP A 105 -13.05 13.03 9.81
CA ASP A 105 -13.01 11.58 9.99
C ASP A 105 -11.60 11.02 10.28
N PHE A 106 -10.57 11.87 10.22
CA PHE A 106 -9.19 11.53 10.56
C PHE A 106 -8.86 11.85 12.02
N PHE A 107 -8.32 10.87 12.74
CA PHE A 107 -8.04 11.01 14.17
C PHE A 107 -6.64 10.52 14.53
N ILE A 108 -5.94 11.31 15.34
CA ILE A 108 -4.77 10.82 16.08
C ILE A 108 -5.27 9.98 17.27
N TYR A 109 -5.20 8.66 17.16
CA TYR A 109 -5.75 7.75 18.16
C TYR A 109 -5.12 6.36 18.11
N ASP A 110 -4.84 5.79 19.29
CA ASP A 110 -4.07 4.55 19.43
C ASP A 110 -4.92 3.28 19.55
N GLU A 111 -6.24 3.36 19.39
CA GLU A 111 -7.14 2.21 19.58
C GLU A 111 -6.82 1.03 18.66
N GLY A 112 -6.41 1.30 17.42
CA GLY A 112 -5.98 0.28 16.47
C GLY A 112 -4.47 -0.02 16.51
N PHE A 113 -3.69 0.67 17.35
CA PHE A 113 -2.25 0.50 17.39
C PHE A 113 -1.87 -0.86 17.97
N SER A 114 -1.13 -1.64 17.19
CA SER A 114 -0.68 -2.97 17.59
C SER A 114 0.62 -3.33 16.88
N LYS A 115 1.47 -4.14 17.51
CA LYS A 115 2.67 -4.71 16.87
C LYS A 115 2.34 -5.66 15.72
N GLU A 116 1.07 -6.06 15.58
CA GLU A 116 0.58 -6.87 14.46
C GLU A 116 0.19 -6.04 13.21
N MET A 117 0.28 -4.71 13.28
CA MET A 117 0.02 -3.84 12.15
C MET A 117 0.94 -4.16 10.96
N SER A 118 0.40 -4.02 9.76
CA SER A 118 1.13 -4.24 8.51
C SER A 118 2.35 -3.34 8.44
N LEU A 119 2.24 -2.12 8.98
CA LEU A 119 3.35 -1.17 9.20
C LEU A 119 4.65 -1.84 9.67
N PHE A 120 4.59 -2.64 10.74
CA PHE A 120 5.80 -3.23 11.34
C PHE A 120 6.46 -4.29 10.46
N THR A 121 5.70 -4.88 9.53
CA THR A 121 6.28 -5.79 8.53
C THR A 121 6.88 -5.03 7.36
N GLN A 122 6.29 -3.89 6.96
CA GLN A 122 6.76 -3.09 5.82
C GLN A 122 8.00 -2.28 6.15
N LEU A 123 8.08 -1.66 7.34
CA LEU A 123 9.16 -0.73 7.68
C LEU A 123 10.57 -1.32 7.50
N PRO A 124 10.89 -2.57 7.90
CA PRO A 124 12.21 -3.14 7.64
C PRO A 124 12.58 -3.21 6.16
N VAL A 125 11.60 -3.47 5.27
CA VAL A 125 11.84 -3.52 3.83
C VAL A 125 12.01 -2.11 3.26
N LEU A 126 11.22 -1.15 3.76
CA LEU A 126 11.32 0.25 3.37
C LEU A 126 12.67 0.85 3.78
N GLN A 127 13.15 0.63 5.01
CA GLN A 127 14.48 1.07 5.47
C GLN A 127 15.61 0.40 4.70
N ALA A 128 15.43 -0.86 4.29
CA ALA A 128 16.43 -1.55 3.49
C ALA A 128 16.51 -1.06 2.04
N TRP A 129 15.48 -0.36 1.54
CA TRP A 129 15.46 0.14 0.16
C TRP A 129 15.74 1.64 0.10
N PHE A 130 15.04 2.43 0.90
CA PHE A 130 15.14 3.88 0.98
C PHE A 130 16.04 4.31 2.14
N LYS A 131 16.81 5.39 1.96
CA LYS A 131 17.79 5.84 2.96
C LYS A 131 17.15 6.59 4.13
N GLU A 132 16.46 7.69 3.83
CA GLU A 132 15.86 8.57 4.82
C GLU A 132 14.45 8.91 4.34
N PHE A 133 13.47 8.76 5.24
CA PHE A 133 12.08 9.13 5.01
C PHE A 133 11.37 9.27 6.36
N GLU A 134 10.31 10.06 6.39
CA GLU A 134 9.34 10.03 7.47
C GLU A 134 8.15 9.13 7.11
N VAL A 135 7.53 8.49 8.08
CA VAL A 135 6.39 7.59 7.85
C VAL A 135 5.10 8.16 8.41
N LEU A 136 3.99 7.96 7.71
CA LEU A 136 2.66 8.09 8.28
C LEU A 136 1.95 6.75 8.20
N SER A 137 1.42 6.28 9.31
CA SER A 137 0.57 5.09 9.35
C SER A 137 -0.89 5.49 9.48
N LEU A 138 -1.73 4.95 8.60
CA LEU A 138 -3.16 5.22 8.56
C LEU A 138 -3.94 3.91 8.54
N GLN A 139 -4.89 3.79 9.45
CA GLN A 139 -5.77 2.62 9.57
C GLN A 139 -7.21 2.95 9.18
N ILE A 140 -7.75 2.15 8.27
CA ILE A 140 -9.16 2.24 7.88
C ILE A 140 -9.98 1.33 8.79
N GLY A 141 -10.67 1.92 9.76
CA GLY A 141 -11.46 1.26 10.80
C GLY A 141 -12.93 1.03 10.44
N ASP A 142 -13.46 1.75 9.46
CA ASP A 142 -14.87 1.73 9.09
C ASP A 142 -15.10 0.95 7.77
N TYR A 143 -16.24 0.25 7.66
CA TYR A 143 -16.65 -0.48 6.46
C TYR A 143 -17.47 0.36 5.47
N ASP A 144 -17.86 1.58 5.82
CA ASP A 144 -18.62 2.47 4.95
C ASP A 144 -17.81 2.85 3.69
N PRO A 145 -18.34 2.60 2.48
CA PRO A 145 -17.76 3.07 1.24
C PRO A 145 -17.52 4.59 1.16
N ALA A 146 -18.26 5.41 1.91
CA ALA A 146 -18.02 6.85 1.99
C ALA A 146 -16.60 7.14 2.51
N ILE A 147 -16.18 6.45 3.57
CA ILE A 147 -14.86 6.59 4.20
C ILE A 147 -13.71 6.23 3.25
N VAL A 148 -13.92 5.21 2.42
CA VAL A 148 -12.95 4.83 1.40
C VAL A 148 -12.78 5.93 0.33
N ARG A 149 -13.87 6.62 -0.02
CA ARG A 149 -13.85 7.71 -0.99
C ARG A 149 -13.26 8.99 -0.40
N GLU A 150 -13.63 9.34 0.82
CA GLU A 150 -13.08 10.49 1.55
C GLU A 150 -11.57 10.33 1.72
N LEU A 151 -11.10 9.17 2.19
CA LEU A 151 -9.67 8.90 2.26
C LEU A 151 -8.97 9.04 0.90
N ALA A 152 -9.58 8.52 -0.18
CA ALA A 152 -9.00 8.64 -1.51
C ALA A 152 -8.94 10.09 -2.00
N PHE A 153 -9.95 10.90 -1.68
CA PHE A 153 -10.01 12.32 -2.01
C PHE A 153 -8.93 13.10 -1.25
N THR A 154 -8.83 12.93 0.08
CA THR A 154 -7.80 13.58 0.90
C THR A 154 -6.39 13.17 0.47
N LEU A 155 -6.17 11.89 0.13
CA LEU A 155 -4.89 11.43 -0.42
C LEU A 155 -4.56 12.11 -1.75
N ASP A 156 -5.54 12.29 -2.63
CA ASP A 156 -5.34 13.00 -3.89
C ASP A 156 -4.91 14.45 -3.64
N GLU A 157 -5.68 15.19 -2.87
CA GLU A 157 -5.44 16.61 -2.60
C GLU A 157 -4.10 16.86 -1.90
N LEU A 158 -3.81 16.12 -0.84
CA LEU A 158 -2.60 16.35 -0.07
C LEU A 158 -1.37 15.82 -0.79
N MET A 159 -1.45 14.66 -1.46
CA MET A 159 -0.26 13.93 -1.91
C MET A 159 0.10 14.15 -3.39
N MET A 160 -0.81 14.61 -4.25
CA MET A 160 -0.56 14.69 -5.70
C MET A 160 0.76 15.40 -6.05
N ASN A 161 1.08 16.49 -5.35
CA ASN A 161 2.25 17.33 -5.60
C ASN A 161 3.42 17.12 -4.61
N ARG A 162 3.37 16.07 -3.77
CA ARG A 162 4.41 15.78 -2.78
C ARG A 162 5.30 14.63 -3.19
N ASN A 163 6.57 14.65 -2.78
CA ASN A 163 7.49 13.54 -3.00
C ASN A 163 7.21 12.40 -2.00
N SER A 164 6.08 11.72 -2.21
CA SER A 164 5.58 10.68 -1.31
C SER A 164 5.34 9.36 -2.03
N LEU A 165 5.53 8.26 -1.29
CA LEU A 165 5.14 6.91 -1.69
C LEU A 165 3.90 6.46 -0.91
N LEU A 166 2.85 6.06 -1.62
CA LEU A 166 1.68 5.42 -1.02
C LEU A 166 1.86 3.90 -1.01
N VAL A 167 1.74 3.29 0.17
CA VAL A 167 1.86 1.85 0.39
C VAL A 167 0.53 1.31 0.88
N PHE A 168 -0.24 0.69 -0.01
CA PHE A 168 -1.53 0.08 0.31
C PHE A 168 -1.33 -1.38 0.72
N CYS A 169 -1.61 -1.70 1.98
CA CYS A 169 -1.51 -3.05 2.53
C CYS A 169 -2.80 -3.84 2.26
N CYS A 170 -2.68 -4.85 1.39
CA CYS A 170 -3.77 -5.74 1.00
C CYS A 170 -3.25 -7.12 0.57
N ASP A 171 -3.94 -8.18 0.97
CA ASP A 171 -3.65 -9.54 0.54
C ASP A 171 -4.59 -9.90 -0.62
N VAL A 172 -4.11 -9.75 -1.85
CA VAL A 172 -4.80 -10.23 -3.05
C VAL A 172 -4.31 -11.65 -3.34
N PRO A 173 -5.14 -12.70 -3.25
CA PRO A 173 -4.65 -14.08 -3.36
C PRO A 173 -4.14 -14.41 -4.76
N ALA A 174 -2.94 -15.01 -4.84
CA ALA A 174 -2.33 -15.39 -6.12
C ALA A 174 -2.72 -16.80 -6.59
N ASP A 175 -3.17 -17.65 -5.67
CA ASP A 175 -3.50 -19.07 -5.91
C ASP A 175 -4.90 -19.28 -6.53
N LYS A 176 -5.64 -18.20 -6.77
CA LYS A 176 -6.99 -18.20 -7.36
C LYS A 176 -7.04 -17.40 -8.66
N PRO A 177 -6.67 -18.00 -9.81
CA PRO A 177 -6.60 -17.28 -11.09
C PRO A 177 -7.90 -16.57 -11.48
N GLY A 178 -9.06 -17.17 -11.21
CA GLY A 178 -10.36 -16.56 -11.54
C GLY A 178 -10.69 -15.32 -10.70
N GLU A 179 -10.20 -15.24 -9.46
CA GLU A 179 -10.38 -14.05 -8.61
C GLU A 179 -9.48 -12.91 -9.06
N LEU A 180 -8.22 -13.22 -9.37
CA LEU A 180 -7.31 -12.24 -9.94
C LEU A 180 -7.84 -11.68 -11.27
N GLU A 181 -8.33 -12.55 -12.17
CA GLU A 181 -8.84 -12.09 -13.46
C GLU A 181 -10.06 -11.19 -13.27
N LYS A 182 -10.99 -11.56 -12.39
CA LYS A 182 -12.14 -10.72 -12.03
C LYS A 182 -11.70 -9.36 -11.47
N LEU A 183 -10.71 -9.33 -10.58
CA LEU A 183 -10.16 -8.07 -10.05
C LEU A 183 -9.53 -7.22 -11.16
N ARG A 184 -8.74 -7.85 -12.03
CA ARG A 184 -8.12 -7.16 -13.18
C ARG A 184 -9.18 -6.58 -14.10
N GLU A 185 -10.22 -7.33 -14.45
CA GLU A 185 -11.32 -6.85 -15.27
C GLU A 185 -12.03 -5.65 -14.60
N LEU A 186 -12.32 -5.73 -13.30
CA LEU A 186 -12.98 -4.65 -12.57
C LEU A 186 -12.13 -3.37 -12.49
N VAL A 187 -10.81 -3.51 -12.31
CA VAL A 187 -9.86 -2.39 -12.27
C VAL A 187 -9.66 -1.80 -13.67
N VAL A 188 -9.42 -2.64 -14.69
CA VAL A 188 -9.17 -2.23 -16.08
C VAL A 188 -10.40 -1.57 -16.70
N ASN A 189 -11.59 -2.13 -16.50
CA ASN A 189 -12.84 -1.57 -17.03
C ASN A 189 -13.33 -0.34 -16.24
N ARG A 190 -12.52 0.15 -15.29
CA ARG A 190 -12.84 1.28 -14.41
C ARG A 190 -14.21 1.14 -13.73
N ASN A 191 -14.64 -0.08 -13.41
CA ASN A 191 -15.96 -0.35 -12.83
C ASN A 191 -15.92 -0.21 -11.29
N ASP A 192 -15.91 1.02 -10.78
CA ASP A 192 -15.82 1.32 -9.33
C ASP A 192 -16.95 0.70 -8.54
N SER A 193 -18.18 0.85 -9.01
CA SER A 193 -19.36 0.29 -8.33
C SER A 193 -19.29 -1.22 -8.27
N GLY A 194 -18.90 -1.88 -9.35
CA GLY A 194 -18.70 -3.33 -9.39
C GLY A 194 -17.58 -3.80 -8.48
N LEU A 195 -16.45 -3.07 -8.46
CA LEU A 195 -15.32 -3.39 -7.60
C LEU A 195 -15.69 -3.23 -6.13
N LEU A 196 -16.32 -2.12 -5.75
CA LEU A 196 -16.77 -1.87 -4.39
C LEU A 196 -17.78 -2.93 -3.92
N ASN A 197 -18.76 -3.28 -4.76
CA ASN A 197 -19.74 -4.33 -4.44
C ASN A 197 -19.04 -5.68 -4.23
N TYR A 198 -18.08 -6.02 -5.09
CA TYR A 198 -17.32 -7.25 -4.95
C TYR A 198 -16.50 -7.26 -3.66
N LEU A 199 -15.75 -6.18 -3.39
CA LEU A 199 -14.91 -6.02 -2.20
C LEU A 199 -15.70 -5.87 -0.88
N ASN A 200 -17.02 -5.71 -0.95
CA ASN A 200 -17.91 -5.74 0.22
C ASN A 200 -18.73 -7.03 0.33
N SER A 201 -18.69 -7.90 -0.69
CA SER A 201 -19.40 -9.18 -0.67
C SER A 201 -18.75 -10.20 0.28
N SER A 202 -19.54 -11.18 0.72
CA SER A 202 -19.05 -12.36 1.47
C SER A 202 -18.10 -13.24 0.64
N ASP A 203 -18.12 -13.08 -0.68
CA ASP A 203 -17.41 -13.95 -1.61
C ASP A 203 -15.97 -13.48 -1.87
N LYS A 204 -15.60 -12.30 -1.37
CA LYS A 204 -14.25 -11.76 -1.50
C LYS A 204 -13.25 -12.61 -0.72
N GLN A 205 -12.06 -12.78 -1.27
CA GLN A 205 -10.93 -13.36 -0.54
C GLN A 205 -9.82 -12.33 -0.30
N VAL A 206 -9.92 -11.16 -0.93
CA VAL A 206 -9.04 -10.01 -0.68
C VAL A 206 -9.16 -9.55 0.78
N LYS A 207 -8.05 -9.61 1.53
CA LYS A 207 -7.92 -8.93 2.83
C LYS A 207 -7.30 -7.56 2.62
N GLY A 208 -7.63 -6.60 3.48
CA GLY A 208 -7.22 -5.20 3.22
C GLY A 208 -8.01 -4.56 2.07
N ALA A 209 -9.23 -5.06 1.79
CA ALA A 209 -10.05 -4.65 0.66
C ALA A 209 -10.29 -3.13 0.59
N ARG A 210 -10.37 -2.45 1.74
CA ARG A 210 -10.56 -1.00 1.80
C ARG A 210 -9.31 -0.26 1.34
N ALA A 211 -8.14 -0.66 1.83
CA ALA A 211 -6.87 -0.09 1.39
C ALA A 211 -6.66 -0.32 -0.12
N PHE A 212 -6.97 -1.53 -0.61
CA PHE A 212 -6.93 -1.81 -2.05
C PHE A 212 -7.87 -0.90 -2.84
N MET A 213 -9.13 -0.74 -2.40
CA MET A 213 -10.10 0.13 -3.07
C MET A 213 -9.66 1.60 -3.04
N THR A 214 -9.16 2.10 -1.91
CA THR A 214 -8.61 3.45 -1.81
C THR A 214 -7.49 3.66 -2.83
N GLY A 215 -6.54 2.73 -2.92
CA GLY A 215 -5.46 2.81 -3.92
C GLY A 215 -5.99 2.80 -5.35
N VAL A 216 -7.02 2.01 -5.65
CA VAL A 216 -7.68 2.04 -6.96
C VAL A 216 -8.30 3.40 -7.26
N LEU A 217 -8.97 4.03 -6.30
CA LEU A 217 -9.56 5.36 -6.49
C LEU A 217 -8.48 6.44 -6.69
N VAL A 218 -7.44 6.46 -5.85
CA VAL A 218 -6.33 7.42 -5.97
C VAL A 218 -5.60 7.23 -7.31
N SER A 219 -5.41 5.97 -7.75
CA SER A 219 -4.75 5.70 -9.03
C SER A 219 -5.51 6.34 -10.20
N ARG A 220 -6.84 6.39 -10.14
CA ARG A 220 -7.67 6.99 -11.19
C ARG A 220 -7.56 8.51 -11.18
N SER A 221 -7.61 9.13 -10.00
CA SER A 221 -7.40 10.58 -9.85
C SER A 221 -6.04 10.99 -10.40
N TRP A 222 -5.01 10.18 -10.17
CA TRP A 222 -3.65 10.42 -10.65
C TRP A 222 -3.39 9.95 -12.09
N ASN A 223 -4.42 9.45 -12.77
CA ASN A 223 -4.34 8.88 -14.11
C ASN A 223 -3.23 7.82 -14.26
N LEU A 224 -3.24 6.87 -13.31
CA LEU A 224 -2.36 5.71 -13.24
C LEU A 224 -3.13 4.44 -13.59
N ASP A 225 -2.48 3.57 -14.36
CA ASP A 225 -2.87 2.17 -14.51
C ASP A 225 -2.26 1.35 -13.37
N ILE A 226 -3.05 0.45 -12.78
CA ILE A 226 -2.54 -0.49 -11.79
C ILE A 226 -1.97 -1.72 -12.48
N CYS A 227 -0.71 -2.03 -12.18
CA CYS A 227 -0.02 -3.23 -12.60
C CYS A 227 0.03 -4.22 -11.44
N LEU A 228 -0.84 -5.23 -11.45
CA LEU A 228 -0.78 -6.36 -10.51
C LEU A 228 0.23 -7.40 -11.01
N LEU A 229 1.20 -7.76 -10.19
CA LEU A 229 2.21 -8.77 -10.46
C LEU A 229 1.67 -10.17 -10.16
N ASP A 230 1.78 -11.08 -11.12
CA ASP A 230 1.42 -12.51 -10.97
C ASP A 230 2.57 -13.38 -11.49
N GLN A 231 3.80 -12.90 -11.32
CA GLN A 231 4.97 -13.43 -12.01
C GLN A 231 5.53 -14.66 -11.29
N LEU A 232 5.27 -14.79 -9.99
CA LEU A 232 5.76 -15.91 -9.20
C LEU A 232 4.62 -16.89 -8.92
N LYS A 233 4.65 -18.04 -9.58
CA LYS A 233 3.65 -19.12 -9.43
C LYS A 233 3.47 -19.63 -7.99
N LYS A 234 4.42 -19.35 -7.10
CA LYS A 234 4.41 -19.75 -5.69
C LYS A 234 4.02 -18.63 -4.73
N ALA A 235 3.77 -17.42 -5.24
CA ALA A 235 3.34 -16.31 -4.39
C ALA A 235 2.04 -16.68 -3.70
N SER A 236 1.92 -16.35 -2.42
CA SER A 236 0.65 -16.45 -1.70
C SER A 236 -0.26 -15.27 -2.02
N ASN A 237 0.32 -14.07 -2.09
CA ASN A 237 -0.36 -12.82 -2.40
C ASN A 237 0.34 -12.08 -3.53
N ILE A 238 -0.48 -11.41 -4.33
CA ILE A 238 -0.10 -10.55 -5.44
C ILE A 238 0.31 -9.18 -4.92
N CYS A 239 1.45 -8.69 -5.41
CA CYS A 239 1.86 -7.31 -5.24
C CYS A 239 1.53 -6.49 -6.49
N GLY A 240 1.59 -5.16 -6.40
CA GLY A 240 1.37 -4.32 -7.57
C GLY A 240 1.85 -2.89 -7.39
N TYR A 241 1.74 -2.11 -8.46
CA TYR A 241 2.10 -0.69 -8.42
C TYR A 241 1.32 0.12 -9.46
N GLY A 242 1.20 1.43 -9.22
CA GLY A 242 0.65 2.38 -10.17
C GLY A 242 1.70 2.86 -11.18
N LYS A 243 1.35 2.93 -12.46
CA LYS A 243 2.18 3.50 -13.54
C LYS A 243 1.36 4.49 -14.34
N LEU A 244 1.96 5.53 -14.92
CA LEU A 244 1.23 6.48 -15.75
C LEU A 244 0.47 5.77 -16.87
N THR A 245 -0.83 6.10 -17.01
CA THR A 245 -1.64 5.59 -18.12
C THR A 245 -1.04 6.08 -19.43
N GLN A 246 -0.72 5.15 -20.33
CA GLN A 246 -0.28 5.53 -21.67
C GLN A 246 -1.49 6.04 -22.45
N PRO A 247 -1.40 7.17 -23.19
CA PRO A 247 -2.44 7.52 -24.13
C PRO A 247 -2.59 6.36 -25.11
N MET A 248 -3.81 5.83 -25.27
CA MET A 248 -4.08 4.88 -26.34
C MET A 248 -3.66 5.54 -27.65
N MET A 249 -2.71 4.94 -28.36
CA MET A 249 -2.43 5.36 -29.73
C MET A 249 -3.71 5.11 -30.53
N ALA A 250 -4.35 6.22 -30.95
CA ALA A 250 -5.51 6.23 -31.82
C ALA A 250 -5.16 5.71 -33.22
#